data_AF-A0A1I4T2L2-F1
#
_entry.id   AF-A0A1I4T2L2-F1
#
_cell.length_a   1.000
_cell.length_b   1.000
_cell.length_c   1.000
_cell.angle_alpha   90.00
_cell.angle_beta   90.00
_cell.angle_gamma   90.00
#
_symmetry.space_group_name_H-M   'P 1'
#
loop_
_entity.id
_entity.type
_entity.pdbx_description
1 polymer ?
#
loop_
_entity_poly.entity_id
_entity_poly.type
_entity_poly.pdbx_seq_one_letter_code
_entity_poly.pdbx_strand_id
1 'polypeptide(L)' 'MKVKLSLFLFALGLGASAANARPPNWECLQGCNAVYKYCLKSQPSEVCAAERQQCREECIGAE' A
#
# COMPACT_ATOMS: atom_id res chain seq x y z
N MET A 1 -6.81 -44.74 -34.18
CA MET A 1 -7.12 -43.34 -33.79
C MET A 1 -6.63 -43.13 -32.37
N LYS A 2 -5.47 -42.49 -32.18
CA LYS A 2 -5.33 -41.08 -31.75
C LYS A 2 -6.16 -40.73 -30.51
N VAL A 3 -5.63 -41.02 -29.32
CA VAL A 3 -5.96 -40.26 -28.11
C VAL A 3 -4.70 -39.50 -27.72
N LYS A 4 -4.45 -38.42 -28.45
CA LYS A 4 -3.48 -37.40 -28.08
C LYS A 4 -4.19 -36.41 -27.17
N LEU A 5 -3.43 -35.87 -26.21
CA LEU A 5 -3.57 -34.50 -25.70
C LEU A 5 -4.69 -34.25 -24.67
N SER A 6 -4.54 -34.74 -23.43
CA SER A 6 -5.32 -34.17 -22.30
C SER A 6 -4.58 -34.09 -20.96
N LEU A 7 -3.26 -34.26 -20.91
CA LEU A 7 -2.48 -34.20 -19.65
C LEU A 7 -1.60 -32.94 -19.55
N PHE A 8 -2.06 -31.79 -20.07
CA PHE A 8 -1.36 -30.51 -19.93
C PHE A 8 -2.27 -29.39 -19.40
N LEU A 9 -3.07 -29.69 -18.37
CA LEU A 9 -3.92 -28.69 -17.70
C LEU A 9 -3.72 -28.66 -16.18
N PHE A 10 -2.48 -28.86 -15.71
CA PHE A 10 -2.08 -28.56 -14.33
C PHE A 10 -1.03 -27.44 -14.25
N ALA A 11 -0.93 -26.61 -15.30
CA ALA A 11 0.02 -25.49 -15.36
C ALA A 11 -0.68 -24.11 -15.42
N LEU A 12 -1.99 -24.04 -15.15
CA LEU A 12 -2.77 -22.80 -15.20
C LEU A 12 -3.61 -22.71 -13.93
N GLY A 13 -3.02 -22.20 -12.84
CA GLY A 13 -3.80 -22.07 -11.61
C GLY A 13 -3.06 -21.62 -10.36
N LEU A 14 -1.76 -21.35 -10.41
CA LEU A 14 -1.15 -20.44 -9.42
C LEU A 14 -1.35 -19.03 -9.95
N GLY A 15 -2.62 -18.60 -9.96
CA GLY A 15 -2.96 -17.20 -10.11
C GLY A 15 -2.10 -16.43 -9.14
N ALA A 16 -1.41 -15.42 -9.65
CA ALA A 16 -0.75 -14.43 -8.84
C ALA A 16 -1.80 -13.87 -7.88
N SER A 17 -1.87 -14.42 -6.68
CA SER A 17 -2.41 -13.74 -5.52
C SER A 17 -1.48 -12.56 -5.30
N ALA A 18 -1.67 -11.49 -6.07
CA ALA A 18 -1.33 -10.17 -5.63
C ALA A 18 -2.29 -9.86 -4.47
N ALA A 19 -2.12 -10.60 -3.36
CA ALA A 19 -2.46 -10.08 -2.06
C ALA A 19 -1.59 -8.84 -1.97
N ASN A 20 -2.18 -7.69 -2.28
CA ASN A 20 -1.55 -6.41 -2.04
C ASN A 20 -1.27 -6.42 -0.54
N ALA A 21 -0.02 -6.71 -0.16
CA ALA A 21 0.47 -6.64 1.22
C ALA A 21 0.56 -5.18 1.69
N ARG A 22 -0.32 -4.32 1.16
CA ARG A 22 -0.50 -2.98 1.66
C ARG A 22 -1.36 -3.10 2.90
N PRO A 23 -0.83 -2.72 4.07
CA PRO A 23 -1.66 -2.66 5.25
C PRO A 23 -2.82 -1.68 4.98
N PRO A 24 -3.98 -1.87 5.63
CA PRO A 24 -5.21 -1.10 5.34
C PRO A 24 -4.98 0.43 5.46
N ASN A 25 -4.04 0.83 6.29
CA ASN A 25 -3.61 2.21 6.53
C ASN A 25 -2.51 2.72 5.59
N TRP A 26 -2.04 1.92 4.61
CA TRP A 26 -0.95 2.32 3.72
C TRP A 26 -1.25 3.59 2.92
N GLU A 27 -2.44 3.70 2.34
CA GLU A 27 -2.81 4.89 1.56
C GLU A 27 -2.88 6.14 2.44
N CYS A 28 -3.39 5.99 3.67
CA CYS A 28 -3.44 7.06 4.66
C CYS A 28 -2.03 7.54 5.03
N LEU A 29 -1.12 6.60 5.33
CA LEU A 29 0.28 6.91 5.66
C LEU A 29 1.03 7.57 4.49
N GLN A 30 0.73 7.19 3.25
CA GLN A 30 1.28 7.86 2.07
C GLN A 30 0.74 9.28 1.90
N GLY A 31 -0.55 9.50 2.18
CA GLY A 31 -1.15 10.83 2.27
C GLY A 31 -0.42 11.73 3.26
N CYS A 32 -0.19 11.26 4.48
CA CYS A 32 0.55 12.01 5.50
C CYS A 32 1.97 12.38 5.04
N ASN A 33 2.66 11.49 4.32
CA ASN A 33 3.99 11.80 3.78
C ASN A 33 3.95 12.81 2.62
N ALA A 34 2.90 12.80 1.80
CA ALA A 34 2.72 13.79 0.74
C ALA A 34 2.46 15.18 1.32
N VAL A 35 1.59 15.28 2.34
CA VAL A 35 1.30 16.52 3.06
C VAL A 35 2.56 17.04 3.77
N TYR A 36 3.33 16.18 4.42
CA TYR A 36 4.60 16.56 5.03
C TYR A 36 5.58 17.17 4.03
N LYS A 37 5.75 16.55 2.85
CA LYS A 37 6.61 17.07 1.78
C LYS A 37 6.13 18.43 1.26
N TYR A 38 4.81 18.66 1.25
CA TYR A 38 4.24 19.95 0.88
C TYR A 38 4.48 21.00 1.97
N CYS A 39 4.25 20.66 3.24
CA CYS A 39 4.47 21.52 4.39
C CYS A 39 5.91 22.02 4.48
N LEU A 40 6.89 21.14 4.23
CA LEU A 40 8.33 21.50 4.23
C LEU A 40 8.69 22.59 3.20
N LYS A 41 7.83 22.88 2.22
CA LYS A 41 8.03 23.98 1.27
C LYS A 41 7.66 25.34 1.84
N SER A 42 6.86 25.38 2.90
CA SER A 42 6.25 26.60 3.43
C SER A 42 6.53 26.83 4.91
N GLN A 43 6.88 25.80 5.67
CA GLN A 43 7.03 25.85 7.12
C GLN A 43 8.29 25.12 7.60
N PRO A 44 8.80 25.48 8.80
CA PRO A 44 9.92 24.80 9.42
C PRO A 44 9.59 23.34 9.73
N SER A 45 10.62 22.49 9.70
CA SER A 45 10.47 21.03 9.80
C SER A 45 9.79 20.55 11.09
N GLU A 46 9.92 21.30 12.18
CA GLU A 46 9.34 20.98 13.49
C GLU A 46 7.81 21.04 13.47
N VAL A 47 7.23 22.05 12.82
CA VAL A 47 5.77 22.21 12.69
C VAL A 47 5.22 21.11 11.80
N CYS A 48 5.87 20.86 10.66
CA CYS A 48 5.47 19.80 9.74
C CYS A 48 5.64 18.40 10.34
N ALA A 49 6.63 18.20 11.23
CA ALA A 49 6.85 16.92 11.89
C ALA A 49 5.73 16.59 12.86
N ALA A 50 5.23 17.58 13.61
CA ALA A 50 4.09 17.42 14.51
C ALA A 50 2.82 17.06 13.75
N GLU A 51 2.51 17.76 12.65
CA GLU A 51 1.34 17.43 11.80
C GLU A 51 1.45 16.04 11.15
N ARG A 52 2.65 15.66 10.70
CA ARG A 52 2.89 14.31 10.15
C ARG A 52 2.70 13.23 11.20
N GLN A 53 3.11 13.49 12.45
CA GLN A 53 2.96 12.56 13.57
C GLN A 53 1.47 12.35 13.87
N GLN A 54 0.71 13.44 14.07
CA GLN A 54 -0.74 13.37 14.31
C GLN A 54 -1.47 12.64 13.17
N CYS A 55 -1.19 12.99 11.92
CA CYS A 55 -1.79 12.31 10.76
C CYS A 55 -1.53 10.80 10.78
N ARG A 56 -0.32 10.37 11.18
CA ARG A 56 -0.02 8.93 11.31
C ARG A 56 -0.75 8.27 12.46
N GLU A 57 -0.87 8.96 13.59
CA GLU A 57 -1.63 8.46 14.75
C GLU A 57 -3.10 8.26 14.40
N GLU A 58 -3.70 9.18 13.63
CA GLU A 58 -5.06 9.02 13.11
C GLU A 58 -5.17 7.85 12.12
N CYS A 59 -4.19 7.67 11.23
CA CYS A 59 -4.17 6.53 10.29
C CYS A 59 -4.02 5.17 10.97
N ILE A 60 -3.39 5.10 12.13
CA ILE A 60 -3.18 3.86 12.90
C ILE A 60 -4.32 3.66 13.92
N GLY A 61 -4.87 4.75 14.46
CA GLY A 61 -5.98 4.73 15.42
C GLY A 61 -7.37 4.60 14.80
N ALA A 62 -7.49 4.64 13.47
CA ALA A 62 -8.75 4.43 12.74
C ALA A 62 -9.09 2.93 12.51
N GLU A 63 -8.53 2.03 13.33
CA GLU A 63 -8.79 0.58 13.34
C GLU A 63 -9.98 0.20 14.26
#